data_AF-A0A7S1KUT7-F1
#
_entry.id   AF-A0A7S1KUT7-F1
#
_cell.length_a   1.000
_cell.length_b   1.000
_cell.length_c   1.000
_cell.angle_alpha   90.00
_cell.angle_beta   90.00
_cell.angle_gamma   90.00
#
_symmetry.space_group_name_H-M   'P 1'
#
loop_
_entity.id
_entity.type
_entity.pdbx_description
1 polymer ?
#
loop_
_entity_poly.entity_id
_entity_poly.type
_entity_poly.pdbx_seq_one_letter_code
_entity_poly.pdbx_strand_id
1 'polypeptide(L)'
;GFYDECKRRYSVQLWKSIDSVFNCMPVCALIEEKIICMNSGLSPELNSMDQIQQLARPATVPDSGILCDLLWARPDNDVTDWEKSDMSLIFGSDVVAQFLAMHNLDLVVCANRPVGSGKGYEFLNAGRQLLTVWSAPRFGDMSTAAAIVTVDETLLVGFKVLKPDGGTTDACLGPQFGALLDSGLFTDVVVHVEKEEIHAHSSVLAARSPVFKAMWLSSMREQQQKEVNIKDLEPSAVKRMLRFMYVGALDVELESDSEAITLLEAAHQYQVSSLVELCVARLSSWLTVENAAEYLMIAEHAGLARLRRRCLDFISSTHRRVAEVQTTKAFARLAQKRPHLLAEILAEAIPPVKRARFEQGPTCSGTC
;
A
#
# COMPACT_ATOMS: atom_id res chain seq x y z
N GLY A 1 10.02 -9.83 15.44
CA GLY A 1 8.70 -9.47 16.00
C GLY A 1 8.79 -9.16 17.48
N PHE A 2 7.67 -9.05 18.19
CA PHE A 2 7.65 -8.72 19.63
C PHE A 2 8.48 -9.69 20.49
N TYR A 3 8.43 -10.99 20.18
CA TYR A 3 9.27 -12.01 20.82
C TYR A 3 10.77 -11.71 20.71
N ASP A 4 11.27 -11.47 19.49
CA ASP A 4 12.69 -11.21 19.25
C ASP A 4 13.15 -9.95 19.98
N GLU A 5 12.29 -8.92 20.04
CA GLU A 5 12.59 -7.68 20.74
C GLU A 5 12.66 -7.88 22.26
N CYS A 6 11.72 -8.63 22.83
CA CYS A 6 11.77 -9.03 24.25
C CYS A 6 13.02 -9.87 24.54
N LYS A 7 13.34 -10.84 23.69
CA LYS A 7 14.53 -11.69 23.83
C LYS A 7 15.83 -10.88 23.76
N ARG A 8 15.89 -9.89 22.87
CA ARG A 8 17.09 -9.08 22.62
C ARG A 8 17.31 -7.99 23.66
N ARG A 9 16.25 -7.30 24.09
CA ARG A 9 16.34 -6.15 25.01
C ARG A 9 16.07 -6.49 26.47
N TYR A 10 15.35 -7.57 26.73
CA TYR A 10 14.87 -7.94 28.06
C TYR A 10 15.11 -9.42 28.33
N SER A 11 14.04 -10.22 28.44
CA SER A 11 14.12 -11.66 28.64
C SER A 11 12.97 -12.39 27.96
N VAL A 12 13.18 -13.68 27.68
CA VAL A 12 12.12 -14.58 27.22
C VAL A 12 11.02 -14.72 28.28
N GLN A 13 11.34 -14.58 29.57
CA GLN A 13 10.36 -14.64 30.65
C GLN A 13 9.38 -13.47 30.62
N LEU A 14 9.83 -12.28 30.24
CA LEU A 14 8.94 -11.12 30.06
C LEU A 14 7.93 -11.38 28.95
N TRP A 15 8.38 -11.88 27.80
CA TRP A 15 7.49 -12.25 26.70
C TRP A 15 6.44 -13.28 27.14
N LYS A 16 6.86 -14.36 27.82
CA LYS A 16 5.93 -15.37 28.36
C LYS A 16 4.91 -14.79 29.33
N SER A 17 5.33 -13.85 30.17
CA SER A 17 4.44 -13.21 31.15
C SER A 17 3.39 -12.35 30.45
N ILE A 18 3.79 -11.60 29.43
CA ILE A 18 2.88 -10.78 28.61
C ILE A 18 1.92 -11.67 27.82
N ASP A 19 2.42 -12.72 27.17
CA ASP A 19 1.60 -13.71 26.45
C ASP A 19 0.56 -14.35 27.39
N SER A 20 0.96 -14.74 28.60
CA SER A 20 0.04 -15.26 29.61
C SER A 20 -1.05 -14.28 30.02
N VAL A 21 -0.77 -12.97 30.02
CA VAL A 21 -1.77 -11.94 30.31
C VAL A 21 -2.78 -11.85 29.15
N PHE A 22 -2.32 -11.84 27.89
CA PHE A 22 -3.20 -11.82 26.73
C PHE A 22 -4.10 -13.06 26.65
N ASN A 23 -3.60 -14.24 27.03
CA ASN A 23 -4.40 -15.45 27.09
C ASN A 23 -5.58 -15.34 28.06
N CYS A 24 -5.51 -14.46 29.07
CA CYS A 24 -6.58 -14.22 30.05
C CYS A 24 -7.54 -13.09 29.65
N MET A 25 -7.21 -12.27 28.64
CA MET A 25 -8.00 -11.08 28.31
C MET A 25 -9.29 -11.40 27.54
N PRO A 26 -10.33 -10.56 27.67
CA PRO A 26 -11.47 -10.61 26.77
C PRO A 26 -11.02 -10.30 25.34
N VAL A 27 -11.65 -10.95 24.36
CA VAL A 27 -11.32 -10.77 22.93
C VAL A 27 -12.24 -9.79 22.21
N CYS A 28 -13.37 -9.48 22.82
CA CYS A 28 -14.28 -8.44 22.36
C CYS A 28 -14.75 -7.57 23.52
N ALA A 29 -15.14 -6.35 23.19
CA ALA A 29 -15.91 -5.47 24.06
C ALA A 29 -17.16 -4.99 23.31
N LEU A 30 -18.27 -4.84 24.03
CA LEU A 30 -19.52 -4.31 23.52
C LEU A 30 -19.82 -3.00 24.26
N ILE A 31 -19.99 -1.91 23.53
CA ILE A 31 -20.27 -0.58 24.09
C ILE A 31 -21.73 -0.25 23.80
N GLU A 32 -22.52 -0.05 24.87
CA GLU A 32 -23.95 0.31 24.83
C GLU A 32 -24.78 -0.54 23.86
N GLU A 33 -24.45 -1.83 23.73
CA GLU A 33 -25.12 -2.78 22.83
C GLU A 33 -25.15 -2.33 21.35
N LYS A 34 -24.30 -1.38 20.97
CA LYS A 34 -24.30 -0.77 19.62
C LYS A 34 -22.97 -0.84 18.91
N ILE A 35 -21.86 -0.85 19.63
CA ILE A 35 -20.53 -0.89 19.03
C ILE A 35 -19.79 -2.10 19.55
N ILE A 36 -19.35 -2.97 18.64
CA ILE A 36 -18.51 -4.12 18.98
C ILE A 36 -17.05 -3.83 18.60
N CYS A 37 -16.15 -4.07 19.54
CA CYS A 37 -14.72 -3.91 19.39
C CYS A 37 -14.03 -5.26 19.49
N MET A 38 -13.07 -5.55 18.61
CA MET A 38 -12.27 -6.78 18.63
C MET A 38 -10.87 -6.50 18.07
N ASN A 39 -9.97 -7.47 18.17
CA ASN A 39 -8.61 -7.29 17.65
C ASN A 39 -8.57 -7.24 16.12
N SER A 40 -9.28 -8.15 15.43
CA SER A 40 -9.12 -8.32 13.98
C SER A 40 -10.46 -8.35 13.25
N GLY A 41 -11.21 -9.45 13.28
CA GLY A 41 -12.32 -9.63 12.34
C GLY A 41 -13.48 -10.44 12.86
N LEU A 42 -14.48 -10.61 11.99
CA LEU A 42 -15.68 -11.36 12.30
C LEU A 42 -15.49 -12.87 12.07
N SER A 43 -16.40 -13.68 12.61
CA SER A 43 -16.44 -15.13 12.38
C SER A 43 -17.78 -15.55 11.78
N PRO A 44 -17.82 -16.47 10.80
CA PRO A 44 -19.07 -17.04 10.28
C PRO A 44 -19.80 -17.91 11.32
N GLU A 45 -19.08 -18.37 12.36
CA GLU A 45 -19.65 -19.19 13.43
C GLU A 45 -20.27 -18.35 14.55
N LEU A 46 -20.03 -17.03 14.55
CA LEU A 46 -20.53 -16.10 15.55
C LEU A 46 -21.96 -15.65 15.20
N ASN A 47 -22.93 -16.37 15.75
CA ASN A 47 -24.37 -16.14 15.57
C ASN A 47 -25.05 -15.55 16.82
N SER A 48 -24.36 -15.55 17.97
CA SER A 48 -24.80 -14.92 19.22
C SER A 48 -23.60 -14.37 20.00
N MET A 49 -23.79 -13.21 20.63
CA MET A 49 -22.78 -12.61 21.51
C MET A 49 -22.49 -13.47 22.75
N ASP A 50 -23.43 -14.34 23.15
CA ASP A 50 -23.22 -15.30 24.23
C ASP A 50 -22.08 -16.27 23.91
N GLN A 51 -21.85 -16.59 22.63
CA GLN A 51 -20.74 -17.46 22.23
C GLN A 51 -19.38 -16.85 22.57
N ILE A 52 -19.25 -15.52 22.56
CA ILE A 52 -18.03 -14.82 22.99
C ILE A 52 -17.85 -14.94 24.50
N GLN A 53 -18.93 -14.77 25.27
CA GLN A 53 -18.89 -14.89 26.73
C GLN A 53 -18.55 -16.31 27.20
N GLN A 54 -18.93 -17.31 26.40
CA GLN A 54 -18.63 -18.72 26.66
C GLN A 54 -17.20 -19.13 26.29
N LEU A 55 -16.42 -18.26 25.65
CA LEU A 55 -15.02 -18.53 25.36
C LEU A 55 -14.21 -18.57 26.67
N ALA A 56 -13.84 -19.77 27.11
CA ALA A 56 -13.05 -19.96 28.31
C ALA A 56 -11.72 -19.18 28.23
N ARG A 57 -11.31 -18.60 29.37
CA ARG A 57 -10.01 -17.94 29.56
C ARG A 57 -9.36 -18.49 30.83
N PRO A 58 -8.04 -18.74 30.85
CA PRO A 58 -7.09 -18.53 29.75
C PRO A 58 -7.25 -19.53 28.60
N ALA A 59 -6.95 -19.10 27.36
CA ALA A 59 -7.00 -19.98 26.20
C ALA A 59 -5.80 -19.74 25.27
N THR A 60 -5.25 -20.83 24.72
CA THR A 60 -4.39 -20.78 23.54
C THR A 60 -5.27 -20.64 22.31
N VAL A 61 -4.86 -19.80 21.36
CA VAL A 61 -5.61 -19.58 20.12
C VAL A 61 -5.57 -20.86 19.27
N PRO A 62 -6.73 -21.43 18.90
CA PRO A 62 -6.81 -22.59 18.01
C PRO A 62 -6.50 -22.20 16.56
N ASP A 63 -6.28 -23.20 15.70
CA ASP A 63 -6.04 -22.97 14.26
C ASP A 63 -7.30 -22.50 13.51
N SER A 64 -8.50 -22.68 14.08
CA SER A 64 -9.77 -22.26 13.49
C SER A 64 -10.87 -22.01 14.53
N GLY A 65 -11.96 -21.37 14.12
CA GLY A 65 -13.15 -21.10 14.94
C GLY A 65 -13.17 -19.68 15.51
N ILE A 66 -14.24 -19.35 16.26
CA ILE A 66 -14.56 -17.99 16.71
C ILE A 66 -13.35 -17.26 17.35
N LEU A 67 -12.59 -17.93 18.23
CA LEU A 67 -11.44 -17.30 18.88
C LEU A 67 -10.32 -16.95 17.88
N CYS A 68 -10.05 -17.81 16.91
CA CYS A 68 -9.06 -17.56 15.87
C CYS A 68 -9.50 -16.38 15.00
N ASP A 69 -10.76 -16.39 14.56
CA ASP A 69 -11.29 -15.38 13.64
C ASP A 69 -11.35 -13.98 14.26
N LEU A 70 -11.80 -13.87 15.52
CA LEU A 70 -11.79 -12.60 16.25
C LEU A 70 -10.40 -11.96 16.38
N LEU A 71 -9.35 -12.78 16.33
CA LEU A 71 -7.96 -12.36 16.48
C LEU A 71 -7.21 -12.19 15.16
N TRP A 72 -7.63 -12.86 14.08
CA TRP A 72 -6.85 -12.93 12.83
C TRP A 72 -7.63 -12.74 11.53
N ALA A 73 -8.97 -12.79 11.55
CA ALA A 73 -9.76 -12.53 10.35
C ALA A 73 -9.62 -11.07 9.93
N ARG A 74 -9.63 -10.78 8.63
CA ARG A 74 -9.42 -9.44 8.09
C ARG A 74 -10.44 -9.04 7.03
N PRO A 75 -10.86 -7.77 6.99
CA PRO A 75 -11.72 -7.26 5.94
C PRO A 75 -10.96 -7.06 4.64
N ASP A 76 -11.65 -7.19 3.51
CA ASP A 76 -11.16 -6.82 2.19
C ASP A 76 -12.34 -6.37 1.30
N ASN A 77 -12.19 -5.21 0.63
CA ASN A 77 -13.27 -4.63 -0.17
C ASN A 77 -13.45 -5.34 -1.51
N ASP A 78 -12.44 -6.07 -1.97
CA ASP A 78 -12.49 -6.81 -3.22
C ASP A 78 -13.12 -8.21 -3.05
N VAL A 79 -13.43 -8.61 -1.81
CA VAL A 79 -14.05 -9.89 -1.46
C VAL A 79 -15.55 -9.70 -1.24
N THR A 80 -16.33 -10.63 -1.77
CA THR A 80 -17.75 -10.80 -1.40
C THR A 80 -17.86 -12.04 -0.52
N ASP A 81 -18.64 -11.95 0.55
CA ASP A 81 -18.83 -13.03 1.53
C ASP A 81 -17.51 -13.39 2.25
N TRP A 82 -17.16 -14.69 2.35
CA TRP A 82 -15.97 -15.19 3.05
C TRP A 82 -14.95 -15.82 2.10
N GLU A 83 -13.67 -15.58 2.35
CA GLU A 83 -12.54 -16.23 1.69
C GLU A 83 -11.52 -16.74 2.72
N LYS A 84 -10.73 -17.78 2.38
CA LYS A 84 -9.68 -18.31 3.26
C LYS A 84 -8.40 -17.47 3.19
N SER A 85 -7.70 -17.38 4.32
CA SER A 85 -6.34 -16.84 4.39
C SER A 85 -5.39 -17.77 5.13
N ASP A 86 -4.11 -17.42 5.16
CA ASP A 86 -3.07 -18.21 5.81
C ASP A 86 -3.25 -18.36 7.33
N MET A 87 -3.89 -17.37 7.99
CA MET A 87 -4.07 -17.37 9.45
C MET A 87 -5.52 -17.52 9.93
N SER A 88 -6.51 -17.14 9.11
CA SER A 88 -7.95 -17.28 9.39
C SER A 88 -8.73 -16.98 8.09
N LEU A 89 -9.62 -15.98 8.08
CA LEU A 89 -10.55 -15.66 7.01
C LEU A 89 -10.38 -14.22 6.53
N ILE A 90 -10.85 -13.98 5.30
CA ILE A 90 -11.06 -12.66 4.73
C ILE A 90 -12.56 -12.48 4.54
N PHE A 91 -13.10 -11.30 4.83
CA PHE A 91 -14.53 -11.03 4.69
C PHE A 91 -14.83 -9.71 3.99
N GLY A 92 -15.91 -9.72 3.22
CA GLY A 92 -16.41 -8.57 2.46
C GLY A 92 -17.21 -7.57 3.30
N SER A 93 -17.50 -6.42 2.70
CA SER A 93 -18.36 -5.39 3.30
C SER A 93 -19.81 -5.85 3.50
N ASP A 94 -20.27 -6.83 2.73
CA ASP A 94 -21.58 -7.46 2.83
C ASP A 94 -21.71 -8.30 4.11
N VAL A 95 -20.66 -9.02 4.50
CA VAL A 95 -20.60 -9.77 5.77
C VAL A 95 -20.76 -8.82 6.96
N VAL A 96 -20.08 -7.66 6.92
CA VAL A 96 -20.21 -6.64 7.97
C VAL A 96 -21.65 -6.15 8.09
N ALA A 97 -22.28 -5.81 6.96
CA ALA A 97 -23.65 -5.30 6.95
C ALA A 97 -24.65 -6.35 7.50
N GLN A 98 -24.49 -7.62 7.10
CA GLN A 98 -25.32 -8.71 7.59
C GLN A 98 -25.13 -8.95 9.09
N PHE A 99 -23.88 -8.95 9.56
CA PHE A 99 -23.55 -9.14 10.98
C PHE A 99 -24.15 -8.04 11.85
N LEU A 100 -24.00 -6.77 11.44
CA LEU A 100 -24.56 -5.64 12.17
C LEU A 100 -26.09 -5.69 12.22
N ALA A 101 -26.73 -6.03 11.09
CA ALA A 101 -28.19 -6.20 11.03
C ALA A 101 -28.68 -7.34 11.92
N MET A 102 -27.99 -8.50 11.91
CA MET A 102 -28.33 -9.68 12.71
C MET A 102 -28.27 -9.37 14.21
N HIS A 103 -27.29 -8.58 14.64
CA HIS A 103 -27.04 -8.29 16.05
C HIS A 103 -27.56 -6.92 16.51
N ASN A 104 -28.27 -6.18 15.66
CA ASN A 104 -28.78 -4.83 15.94
C ASN A 104 -27.68 -3.84 16.39
N LEU A 105 -26.49 -3.98 15.79
CA LEU A 105 -25.32 -3.14 16.03
C LEU A 105 -25.18 -2.05 14.96
N ASP A 106 -24.47 -0.99 15.30
CA ASP A 106 -24.26 0.16 14.42
C ASP A 106 -22.82 0.21 13.86
N LEU A 107 -21.83 -0.32 14.60
CA LEU A 107 -20.41 -0.21 14.23
C LEU A 107 -19.55 -1.39 14.71
N VAL A 108 -18.64 -1.84 13.85
CA VAL A 108 -17.52 -2.75 14.18
C VAL A 108 -16.22 -1.96 14.26
N VAL A 109 -15.44 -2.14 15.33
CA VAL A 109 -14.10 -1.56 15.52
C VAL A 109 -13.04 -2.65 15.63
N CYS A 110 -11.98 -2.56 14.83
CA CYS A 110 -10.91 -3.55 14.71
C CYS A 110 -9.51 -2.93 14.62
N ALA A 111 -8.45 -3.76 14.66
CA ALA A 111 -7.04 -3.36 14.60
C ALA A 111 -6.23 -4.20 13.58
N ASN A 112 -6.75 -4.35 12.37
CA ASN A 112 -6.22 -5.28 11.35
C ASN A 112 -4.89 -4.86 10.71
N ARG A 113 -4.80 -3.63 10.19
CA ARG A 113 -3.67 -3.21 9.34
C ARG A 113 -3.29 -1.73 9.52
N PRO A 114 -2.01 -1.39 9.25
CA PRO A 114 -1.57 -0.01 9.09
C PRO A 114 -2.40 0.66 8.00
N VAL A 115 -2.91 1.83 8.37
CA VAL A 115 -3.94 2.53 7.62
C VAL A 115 -3.35 3.27 6.42
N GLY A 116 -3.97 3.15 5.24
CA GLY A 116 -3.52 3.82 4.02
C GLY A 116 -3.63 5.36 4.07
N SER A 117 -4.49 5.87 4.94
CA SER A 117 -4.77 7.30 5.14
C SER A 117 -3.73 8.10 5.93
N GLY A 118 -2.72 7.45 6.51
CA GLY A 118 -1.69 8.09 7.35
C GLY A 118 -2.17 8.60 8.72
N LYS A 119 -3.48 8.59 9.01
CA LYS A 119 -4.09 9.16 10.24
C LYS A 119 -4.20 8.16 11.40
N GLY A 120 -3.81 6.90 11.20
CA GLY A 120 -3.88 5.86 12.22
C GLY A 120 -5.28 5.26 12.42
N TYR A 121 -6.28 5.67 11.63
CA TYR A 121 -7.62 5.06 11.60
C TYR A 121 -8.27 5.24 10.23
N GLU A 122 -9.17 4.34 9.85
CA GLU A 122 -9.91 4.38 8.58
C GLU A 122 -11.22 3.62 8.64
N PHE A 123 -12.24 4.15 7.97
CA PHE A 123 -13.46 3.40 7.68
C PHE A 123 -13.25 2.60 6.42
N LEU A 124 -13.32 1.28 6.54
CA LEU A 124 -12.97 0.36 5.47
C LEU A 124 -14.10 0.17 4.47
N ASN A 125 -15.34 0.49 4.83
CA ASN A 125 -16.48 0.41 3.92
C ASN A 125 -17.18 1.77 3.75
N ALA A 126 -17.83 1.96 2.60
CA ALA A 126 -18.53 3.20 2.26
C ALA A 126 -19.62 3.59 3.27
N GLY A 127 -20.26 2.59 3.89
CA GLY A 127 -21.28 2.79 4.93
C GLY A 127 -20.75 3.31 6.27
N ARG A 128 -19.42 3.39 6.46
CA ARG A 128 -18.76 3.78 7.73
C ARG A 128 -19.16 2.89 8.92
N GLN A 129 -19.37 1.61 8.66
CA GLN A 129 -19.80 0.63 9.65
C GLN A 129 -18.66 -0.30 10.11
N LEU A 130 -17.51 -0.23 9.45
CA LEU A 130 -16.30 -0.94 9.82
C LEU A 130 -15.14 0.05 9.97
N LEU A 131 -14.69 0.23 11.20
CA LEU A 131 -13.58 1.09 11.57
C LEU A 131 -12.36 0.24 11.92
N THR A 132 -11.21 0.54 11.31
CA THR A 132 -9.92 0.06 11.79
C THR A 132 -9.18 1.19 12.51
N VAL A 133 -8.54 0.88 13.64
CA VAL A 133 -7.69 1.80 14.40
C VAL A 133 -6.32 1.16 14.62
N TRP A 134 -5.28 2.00 14.60
CA TRP A 134 -3.90 1.59 14.76
C TRP A 134 -3.25 2.30 15.94
N SER A 135 -2.62 1.54 16.82
CA SER A 135 -2.07 2.05 18.09
C SER A 135 -0.56 2.35 18.04
N ALA A 136 0.14 1.96 16.97
CA ALA A 136 1.59 2.09 16.86
C ALA A 136 2.00 3.09 15.76
N PRO A 137 2.51 4.29 16.11
CA PRO A 137 3.04 5.21 15.12
C PRO A 137 4.39 4.68 14.59
N ARG A 138 4.74 5.00 13.33
CA ARG A 138 5.95 4.50 12.65
C ARG A 138 6.06 2.97 12.59
N PHE A 139 4.95 2.30 12.29
CA PHE A 139 4.95 0.85 12.12
C PHE A 139 5.46 0.47 10.72
N GLY A 140 6.57 -0.28 10.66
CA GLY A 140 7.35 -0.42 9.42
C GLY A 140 7.94 0.93 9.01
N ASP A 141 8.67 1.02 7.91
CA ASP A 141 9.30 2.28 7.46
C ASP A 141 8.31 3.39 7.02
N MET A 142 7.05 3.31 7.46
CA MET A 142 5.96 4.23 7.13
C MET A 142 5.79 5.31 8.21
N SER A 143 5.55 6.56 7.83
CA SER A 143 5.25 7.67 8.75
C SER A 143 3.80 7.64 9.28
N THR A 144 3.30 6.47 9.67
CA THR A 144 1.93 6.31 10.16
C THR A 144 1.74 6.97 11.53
N ALA A 145 0.66 7.72 11.71
CA ALA A 145 0.18 8.12 13.02
C ALA A 145 -0.49 6.96 13.76
N ALA A 146 -0.54 7.04 15.08
CA ALA A 146 -1.43 6.23 15.89
C ALA A 146 -2.73 6.99 16.17
N ALA A 147 -3.80 6.29 16.51
CA ALA A 147 -5.05 6.90 16.89
C ALA A 147 -5.69 6.20 18.09
N ILE A 148 -6.43 6.99 18.86
CA ILE A 148 -7.31 6.52 19.93
C ILE A 148 -8.74 6.85 19.50
N VAL A 149 -9.62 5.85 19.53
CA VAL A 149 -11.06 6.04 19.32
C VAL A 149 -11.70 6.42 20.65
N THR A 150 -12.49 7.49 20.65
CA THR A 150 -13.29 7.92 21.80
C THR A 150 -14.76 7.81 21.44
N VAL A 151 -15.56 7.23 22.33
CA VAL A 151 -17.02 7.17 22.19
C VAL A 151 -17.61 7.96 23.36
N ASP A 152 -18.46 8.94 23.07
CA ASP A 152 -19.13 9.72 24.11
C ASP A 152 -20.48 9.08 24.54
N GLU A 153 -21.15 9.73 25.50
CA GLU A 153 -22.44 9.28 26.06
C GLU A 153 -23.57 9.22 25.01
N THR A 154 -23.41 9.88 23.86
CA THR A 154 -24.37 9.87 22.74
C THR A 154 -23.98 8.87 21.65
N LEU A 155 -22.96 8.04 21.90
CA LEU A 155 -22.34 7.13 20.92
C LEU A 155 -21.68 7.82 19.75
N LEU A 156 -21.33 9.10 19.88
CA LEU A 156 -20.58 9.80 18.86
C LEU A 156 -19.12 9.34 18.89
N VAL A 157 -18.62 8.89 17.74
CA VAL A 157 -17.26 8.40 17.58
C VAL A 157 -16.32 9.56 17.21
N GLY A 158 -15.38 9.85 18.11
CA GLY A 158 -14.29 10.80 17.95
C GLY A 158 -12.92 10.11 17.83
N PHE A 159 -11.93 10.87 17.37
CA PHE A 159 -10.57 10.37 17.15
C PHE A 159 -9.54 11.31 17.75
N LYS A 160 -8.62 10.76 18.54
CA LYS A 160 -7.40 11.45 18.97
C LYS A 160 -6.21 10.86 18.24
N VAL A 161 -5.67 11.62 17.29
CA VAL A 161 -4.52 11.21 16.49
C VAL A 161 -3.23 11.56 17.22
N LEU A 162 -2.45 10.53 17.54
CA LEU A 162 -1.09 10.61 18.03
C LEU A 162 -0.16 10.54 16.83
N LYS A 163 0.15 11.71 16.28
CA LYS A 163 1.22 11.79 15.29
C LYS A 163 2.51 11.36 15.96
N PRO A 164 3.41 10.63 15.27
CA PRO A 164 4.74 10.43 15.78
C PRO A 164 5.28 11.79 16.20
N ASP A 165 5.68 11.92 17.47
CA ASP A 165 6.34 13.14 17.91
C ASP A 165 7.43 13.43 16.90
N GLY A 166 7.36 14.63 16.32
CA GLY A 166 8.52 15.26 15.75
C GLY A 166 9.48 15.45 16.91
N GLY A 167 10.15 14.36 17.31
CA GLY A 167 11.33 14.45 18.15
C GLY A 167 12.16 15.56 17.55
N THR A 168 12.54 16.53 18.39
CA THR A 168 13.48 17.64 18.15
C THR A 168 13.95 17.68 16.71
N THR A 169 13.74 18.78 15.98
CA THR A 169 14.18 18.97 14.58
C THR A 169 15.51 18.28 14.22
N ASP A 170 16.46 18.14 15.16
CA ASP A 170 17.69 17.32 15.09
C ASP A 170 17.57 15.79 14.85
N ALA A 171 16.41 15.14 15.03
CA ALA A 171 16.28 13.68 14.91
C ALA A 171 15.74 13.22 13.56
N CYS A 172 15.04 14.10 12.82
CA CYS A 172 14.49 13.77 11.51
C CYS A 172 15.22 14.54 10.42
N LEU A 173 16.15 13.85 9.76
CA LEU A 173 16.98 14.41 8.71
C LEU A 173 16.15 14.99 7.54
N GLY A 174 15.04 14.33 7.19
CA GLY A 174 14.22 14.68 6.01
C GLY A 174 13.74 16.14 6.00
N PRO A 175 12.96 16.60 7.00
CA PRO A 175 12.51 17.98 7.08
C PRO A 175 13.65 19.00 7.14
N GLN A 176 14.77 18.69 7.80
CA GLN A 176 15.94 19.58 7.84
C GLN A 176 16.57 19.74 6.45
N PHE A 177 16.71 18.65 5.71
CA PHE A 177 17.17 18.67 4.32
C PHE A 177 16.15 19.35 3.41
N GLY A 178 14.86 19.16 3.62
CA GLY A 178 13.81 19.92 2.93
C GLY A 178 13.96 21.44 3.12
N ALA A 179 14.25 21.89 4.35
CA ALA A 179 14.51 23.30 4.63
C ALA A 179 15.78 23.84 3.95
N LEU A 180 16.81 23.00 3.74
CA LEU A 180 17.99 23.38 2.94
C LEU A 180 17.61 23.63 1.48
N LEU A 181 16.75 22.77 0.90
CA LEU A 181 16.23 22.99 -0.45
C LEU A 181 15.42 24.29 -0.54
N ASP A 182 14.53 24.53 0.42
CA ASP A 182 13.64 25.72 0.42
C ASP A 182 14.40 27.03 0.63
N SER A 183 15.45 27.01 1.46
CA SER A 183 16.24 28.20 1.79
C SER A 183 17.34 28.53 0.76
N GLY A 184 17.75 27.55 -0.05
CA GLY A 184 18.87 27.69 -0.97
C GLY A 184 20.24 27.86 -0.30
N LEU A 185 20.34 27.61 1.01
CA LEU A 185 21.61 27.72 1.74
C LEU A 185 22.58 26.63 1.28
N PHE A 186 23.81 27.02 0.94
CA PHE A 186 24.90 26.12 0.52
C PHE A 186 24.66 25.33 -0.78
N THR A 187 23.70 25.76 -1.61
CA THR A 187 23.46 25.13 -2.91
C THR A 187 24.65 25.33 -3.85
N ASP A 188 25.00 24.29 -4.58
CA ASP A 188 26.15 24.24 -5.50
C ASP A 188 25.75 23.87 -6.93
N VAL A 189 24.45 23.68 -7.19
CA VAL A 189 23.88 23.41 -8.51
C VAL A 189 22.52 24.11 -8.68
N VAL A 190 22.23 24.54 -9.90
CA VAL A 190 20.91 25.07 -10.28
C VAL A 190 20.24 24.11 -11.26
N VAL A 191 19.00 23.73 -10.96
CA VAL A 191 18.14 22.92 -11.84
C VAL A 191 17.17 23.86 -12.54
N HIS A 192 17.31 23.96 -13.86
CA HIS A 192 16.40 24.71 -14.71
C HIS A 192 15.32 23.78 -15.26
N VAL A 193 14.05 24.15 -15.05
CA VAL A 193 12.89 23.49 -15.65
C VAL A 193 11.96 24.55 -16.21
N GLU A 194 11.79 24.56 -17.54
CA GLU A 194 11.10 25.62 -18.27
C GLU A 194 11.61 27.04 -17.93
N LYS A 195 10.83 27.84 -17.18
CA LYS A 195 11.17 29.20 -16.73
C LYS A 195 11.55 29.26 -15.25
N GLU A 196 11.58 28.11 -14.59
CA GLU A 196 11.81 28.00 -13.16
C GLU A 196 13.25 27.58 -12.88
N GLU A 197 13.83 28.19 -11.85
CA GLU A 197 15.18 27.90 -11.37
C GLU A 197 15.07 27.37 -9.94
N ILE A 198 15.64 26.18 -9.71
CA ILE A 198 15.61 25.50 -8.42
C ILE A 198 17.05 25.29 -7.96
N HIS A 199 17.45 26.04 -6.94
CA HIS A 199 18.76 25.89 -6.31
C HIS A 199 18.80 24.61 -5.46
N ALA A 200 19.83 23.78 -5.64
CA ALA A 200 19.93 22.47 -5.01
C ALA A 200 21.38 22.07 -4.67
N HIS A 201 21.53 20.88 -4.10
CA HIS A 201 22.79 20.31 -3.63
C HIS A 201 23.12 19.08 -4.47
N SER A 202 24.20 19.14 -5.24
CA SER A 202 24.67 18.07 -6.12
C SER A 202 24.89 16.76 -5.35
N SER A 203 25.41 16.86 -4.13
CA SER A 203 25.65 15.73 -3.23
C SER A 203 24.37 14.97 -2.85
N VAL A 204 23.29 15.69 -2.54
CA VAL A 204 21.98 15.11 -2.20
C VAL A 204 21.38 14.46 -3.44
N LEU A 205 21.36 15.18 -4.56
CA LEU A 205 20.80 14.66 -5.82
C LEU A 205 21.55 13.42 -6.32
N ALA A 206 22.88 13.41 -6.25
CA ALA A 206 23.72 12.27 -6.63
C ALA A 206 23.53 11.06 -5.69
N ALA A 207 23.28 11.29 -4.40
CA ALA A 207 23.00 10.22 -3.45
C ALA A 207 21.63 9.55 -3.73
N ARG A 208 20.68 10.29 -4.31
CA ARG A 208 19.27 9.86 -4.44
C ARG A 208 18.89 9.46 -5.86
N SER A 209 19.71 9.78 -6.86
CA SER A 209 19.48 9.46 -8.26
C SER A 209 20.78 9.01 -8.95
N PRO A 210 20.82 7.77 -9.48
CA PRO A 210 21.93 7.30 -10.31
C PRO A 210 22.16 8.17 -11.55
N VAL A 211 21.11 8.77 -12.11
CA VAL A 211 21.18 9.65 -13.28
C VAL A 211 21.96 10.92 -12.95
N PHE A 212 21.58 11.59 -11.85
CA PHE A 212 22.32 12.75 -11.35
C PHE A 212 23.75 12.40 -10.96
N LYS A 213 23.96 11.26 -10.29
CA LYS A 213 25.30 10.77 -9.95
C LYS A 213 26.19 10.57 -11.18
N ALA A 214 25.67 9.91 -12.22
CA ALA A 214 26.39 9.69 -13.46
C ALA A 214 26.67 11.01 -14.20
N MET A 215 25.72 11.94 -14.18
CA MET A 215 25.85 13.27 -14.79
C MET A 215 27.08 14.01 -14.25
N TRP A 216 27.28 14.07 -12.93
CA TRP A 216 28.43 14.78 -12.33
C TRP A 216 29.73 13.98 -12.25
N LEU A 217 29.67 12.65 -12.27
CA LEU A 217 30.89 11.82 -12.37
C LEU A 217 31.45 11.75 -13.78
N SER A 218 30.64 12.04 -14.80
CA SER A 218 31.09 12.12 -16.18
C SER A 218 31.84 13.44 -16.44
N SER A 219 32.83 13.43 -17.33
CA SER A 219 33.58 14.62 -17.77
C SER A 219 32.75 15.56 -18.68
N MET A 220 31.42 15.58 -18.55
CA MET A 220 30.50 16.35 -19.38
C MET A 220 30.34 17.80 -18.88
N ARG A 221 29.66 18.62 -19.70
CA ARG A 221 29.50 20.07 -19.53
C ARG A 221 28.88 20.44 -18.17
N GLU A 222 28.01 19.59 -17.65
CA GLU A 222 27.30 19.72 -16.38
C GLU A 222 28.23 19.68 -15.16
N GLN A 223 29.37 18.98 -15.25
CA GLN A 223 30.41 19.01 -14.21
C GLN A 223 31.10 20.39 -14.15
N GLN A 224 31.22 21.08 -15.29
CA GLN A 224 31.89 22.38 -15.40
C GLN A 224 30.95 23.56 -15.13
N GLN A 225 29.67 23.44 -15.48
CA GLN A 225 28.72 24.56 -15.44
C GLN A 225 27.86 24.63 -14.18
N LYS A 226 27.83 23.58 -13.33
CA LYS A 226 26.99 23.57 -12.11
C LYS A 226 25.51 23.90 -12.37
N GLU A 227 25.04 23.57 -13.57
CA GLU A 227 23.69 23.81 -14.04
C GLU A 227 23.17 22.53 -14.70
N VAL A 228 21.90 22.21 -14.46
CA VAL A 228 21.21 21.09 -15.08
C VAL A 228 19.93 21.58 -15.73
N ASN A 229 19.77 21.29 -17.02
CA ASN A 229 18.58 21.66 -17.77
C ASN A 229 17.66 20.44 -17.94
N ILE A 230 16.53 20.46 -17.24
CA ILE A 230 15.49 19.44 -17.36
C ILE A 230 14.50 19.89 -18.44
N LYS A 231 14.39 19.07 -19.48
CA LYS A 231 13.46 19.27 -20.60
C LYS A 231 12.37 18.20 -20.54
N ASP A 232 11.22 18.53 -21.13
CA ASP A 232 10.11 17.59 -21.35
C ASP A 232 9.46 17.05 -20.07
N LEU A 233 9.59 17.76 -18.94
CA LEU A 233 8.91 17.46 -17.68
C LEU A 233 8.20 18.69 -17.12
N GLU A 234 7.05 18.46 -16.48
CA GLU A 234 6.27 19.52 -15.84
C GLU A 234 7.01 20.08 -14.60
N PRO A 235 7.08 21.43 -14.44
CA PRO A 235 7.76 22.04 -13.29
C PRO A 235 7.26 21.55 -11.92
N SER A 236 5.95 21.30 -11.79
CA SER A 236 5.32 20.79 -10.57
C SER A 236 5.85 19.39 -10.20
N ALA A 237 5.95 18.49 -11.18
CA ALA A 237 6.47 17.13 -11.02
C ALA A 237 7.96 17.15 -10.65
N VAL A 238 8.76 18.01 -11.30
CA VAL A 238 10.19 18.17 -10.99
C VAL A 238 10.39 18.66 -9.56
N LYS A 239 9.67 19.70 -9.12
CA LYS A 239 9.74 20.22 -7.75
C LYS A 239 9.42 19.14 -6.71
N ARG A 240 8.35 18.37 -6.93
CA ARG A 240 7.95 17.30 -6.02
C ARG A 240 8.95 16.15 -6.01
N MET A 241 9.49 15.78 -7.16
CA MET A 241 10.55 14.79 -7.26
C MET A 241 11.80 15.24 -6.49
N LEU A 242 12.26 16.48 -6.70
CA LEU A 242 13.42 17.03 -6.00
C LEU A 242 13.16 17.07 -4.49
N ARG A 243 12.04 17.61 -4.06
CA ARG A 243 11.67 17.66 -2.64
C ARG A 243 11.60 16.28 -1.99
N PHE A 244 11.06 15.28 -2.71
CA PHE A 244 11.08 13.88 -2.27
C PHE A 244 12.51 13.34 -2.11
N MET A 245 13.48 13.74 -2.92
CA MET A 245 14.89 13.33 -2.74
C MET A 245 15.46 13.82 -1.40
N TYR A 246 15.08 15.02 -0.94
CA TYR A 246 15.53 15.59 0.33
C TYR A 246 14.77 15.03 1.53
N VAL A 247 13.45 14.95 1.43
CA VAL A 247 12.58 14.62 2.57
C VAL A 247 12.36 13.11 2.73
N GLY A 248 12.40 12.37 1.63
CA GLY A 248 12.11 10.93 1.60
C GLY A 248 10.62 10.58 1.58
N ALA A 249 9.74 11.58 1.54
CA ALA A 249 8.29 11.44 1.50
C ALA A 249 7.65 12.57 0.68
N LEU A 250 6.40 12.38 0.24
CA LEU A 250 5.59 13.45 -0.36
C LEU A 250 4.95 14.29 0.74
N ASP A 251 5.01 15.62 0.63
CA ASP A 251 4.35 16.53 1.59
C ASP A 251 2.82 16.52 1.47
N VAL A 252 2.33 16.31 0.25
CA VAL A 252 0.91 16.24 -0.09
C VAL A 252 0.68 14.95 -0.86
N GLU A 253 -0.37 14.23 -0.50
CA GLU A 253 -0.79 13.02 -1.21
C GLU A 253 -1.14 13.33 -2.67
N LEU A 254 -1.04 12.32 -3.52
CA LEU A 254 -1.50 12.43 -4.90
C LEU A 254 -3.02 12.44 -4.92
N GLU A 255 -3.61 13.40 -5.61
CA GLU A 255 -5.06 13.61 -5.67
C GLU A 255 -5.67 13.19 -7.02
N SER A 256 -4.85 13.07 -8.06
CA SER A 256 -5.31 12.73 -9.41
C SER A 256 -4.35 11.84 -10.20
N ASP A 257 -4.91 11.11 -11.16
CA ASP A 257 -4.19 10.26 -12.12
C ASP A 257 -3.12 11.03 -12.88
N SER A 258 -3.48 12.21 -13.39
CA SER A 258 -2.58 13.06 -14.17
C SER A 258 -1.35 13.45 -13.37
N GLU A 259 -1.56 13.91 -12.14
CA GLU A 259 -0.48 14.29 -11.22
C GLU A 259 0.43 13.11 -10.85
N ALA A 260 -0.16 11.94 -10.62
CA ALA A 260 0.60 10.72 -10.32
C ALA A 260 1.41 10.22 -11.52
N ILE A 261 0.87 10.35 -12.74
CA ILE A 261 1.55 9.97 -13.98
C ILE A 261 2.72 10.91 -14.27
N THR A 262 2.52 12.24 -14.22
CA THR A 262 3.61 13.19 -14.50
C THR A 262 4.74 13.08 -13.47
N LEU A 263 4.40 12.84 -12.20
CA LEU A 263 5.41 12.58 -11.17
C LEU A 263 6.13 11.24 -11.39
N LEU A 264 5.42 10.20 -11.84
CA LEU A 264 6.01 8.90 -12.17
C LEU A 264 6.97 9.01 -13.36
N GLU A 265 6.64 9.79 -14.38
CA GLU A 265 7.51 10.05 -15.53
C GLU A 265 8.83 10.70 -15.09
N ALA A 266 8.74 11.77 -14.29
CA ALA A 266 9.92 12.43 -13.72
C ALA A 266 10.76 11.45 -12.88
N ALA A 267 10.13 10.73 -11.96
CA ALA A 267 10.80 9.77 -11.08
C ALA A 267 11.47 8.63 -11.87
N HIS A 268 10.84 8.15 -12.95
CA HIS A 268 11.39 7.12 -13.81
C HIS A 268 12.60 7.64 -14.59
N GLN A 269 12.48 8.81 -15.22
CA GLN A 269 13.55 9.44 -16.00
C GLN A 269 14.82 9.67 -15.17
N TYR A 270 14.66 10.09 -13.90
CA TYR A 270 15.77 10.31 -12.98
C TYR A 270 16.06 9.11 -12.06
N GLN A 271 15.43 7.95 -12.31
CA GLN A 271 15.66 6.69 -11.60
C GLN A 271 15.54 6.78 -10.06
N VAL A 272 14.54 7.51 -9.58
CA VAL A 272 14.20 7.61 -8.15
C VAL A 272 13.29 6.44 -7.78
N SER A 273 13.87 5.26 -7.58
CA SER A 273 13.12 3.99 -7.51
C SER A 273 12.01 3.96 -6.45
N SER A 274 12.25 4.52 -5.25
CA SER A 274 11.24 4.56 -4.19
C SER A 274 10.04 5.46 -4.55
N LEU A 275 10.26 6.54 -5.30
CA LEU A 275 9.18 7.40 -5.78
C LEU A 275 8.42 6.74 -6.93
N VAL A 276 9.12 6.03 -7.82
CA VAL A 276 8.49 5.20 -8.86
C VAL A 276 7.55 4.16 -8.22
N GLU A 277 7.99 3.49 -7.16
CA GLU A 277 7.16 2.52 -6.43
C GLU A 277 5.93 3.15 -5.80
N LEU A 278 6.10 4.32 -5.17
CA LEU A 278 5.00 5.07 -4.56
C LEU A 278 3.96 5.46 -5.61
N CYS A 279 4.36 6.07 -6.73
CA CYS A 279 3.42 6.48 -7.78
C CYS A 279 2.74 5.27 -8.44
N VAL A 280 3.47 4.18 -8.71
CA VAL A 280 2.88 2.95 -9.28
C VAL A 280 1.90 2.32 -8.30
N ALA A 281 2.21 2.26 -7.00
CA ALA A 281 1.30 1.73 -6.00
C ALA A 281 0.00 2.55 -5.92
N ARG A 282 0.13 3.88 -5.94
CA ARG A 282 -1.04 4.77 -5.93
C ARG A 282 -1.90 4.62 -7.19
N LEU A 283 -1.30 4.66 -8.38
CA LEU A 283 -2.02 4.43 -9.64
C LEU A 283 -2.66 3.03 -9.68
N SER A 284 -1.99 2.02 -9.12
CA SER A 284 -2.55 0.66 -9.04
C SER A 284 -3.79 0.60 -8.15
N SER A 285 -3.84 1.37 -7.06
CA SER A 285 -5.03 1.47 -6.19
C SER A 285 -6.22 2.18 -6.84
N TRP A 286 -5.98 2.93 -7.92
CA TRP A 286 -7.00 3.62 -8.71
C TRP A 286 -7.30 2.92 -10.04
N LEU A 287 -6.71 1.75 -10.30
CA LEU A 287 -7.00 0.97 -11.49
C LEU A 287 -8.45 0.49 -11.48
N THR A 288 -9.14 0.73 -12.58
CA THR A 288 -10.51 0.31 -12.83
C THR A 288 -10.61 -0.26 -14.24
N VAL A 289 -11.73 -0.94 -14.52
CA VAL A 289 -12.03 -1.43 -15.87
C VAL A 289 -11.98 -0.30 -16.90
N GLU A 290 -12.48 0.88 -16.54
CA GLU A 290 -12.62 2.03 -17.44
C GLU A 290 -11.28 2.69 -17.80
N ASN A 291 -10.33 2.76 -16.87
CA ASN A 291 -9.05 3.46 -17.07
C ASN A 291 -7.87 2.54 -17.40
N ALA A 292 -7.96 1.21 -17.16
CA ALA A 292 -6.82 0.31 -17.29
C ALA A 292 -6.18 0.31 -18.69
N ALA A 293 -6.98 0.33 -19.76
CA ALA A 293 -6.47 0.40 -21.12
C ALA A 293 -5.80 1.75 -21.44
N GLU A 294 -6.30 2.84 -20.87
CA GLU A 294 -5.71 4.17 -21.04
C GLU A 294 -4.37 4.27 -20.31
N TYR A 295 -4.30 3.80 -19.06
CA TYR A 295 -3.04 3.73 -18.32
C TYR A 295 -2.01 2.84 -19.02
N LEU A 296 -2.43 1.69 -19.57
CA LEU A 296 -1.52 0.82 -20.32
C LEU A 296 -0.93 1.53 -21.54
N MET A 297 -1.73 2.30 -22.28
CA MET A 297 -1.25 3.10 -23.40
C MET A 297 -0.26 4.20 -22.97
N ILE A 298 -0.55 4.90 -21.88
CA ILE A 298 0.32 5.95 -21.31
C ILE A 298 1.64 5.32 -20.86
N ALA A 299 1.58 4.23 -20.09
CA ALA A 299 2.74 3.54 -19.59
C ALA A 299 3.63 3.01 -20.72
N GLU A 300 3.04 2.47 -21.79
CA GLU A 300 3.78 2.07 -22.98
C GLU A 300 4.44 3.26 -23.69
N HIS A 301 3.69 4.36 -23.85
CA HIS A 301 4.21 5.53 -24.55
C HIS A 301 5.40 6.17 -23.82
N ALA A 302 5.32 6.28 -22.49
CA ALA A 302 6.33 6.89 -21.64
C ALA A 302 7.41 5.89 -21.16
N GLY A 303 7.35 4.62 -21.57
CA GLY A 303 8.34 3.60 -21.17
C GLY A 303 8.26 3.17 -19.69
N LEU A 304 7.12 3.40 -19.03
CA LEU A 304 6.89 3.12 -17.60
C LEU A 304 6.62 1.63 -17.35
N ALA A 305 7.66 0.81 -17.53
CA ALA A 305 7.56 -0.66 -17.52
C ALA A 305 6.84 -1.26 -16.30
N ARG A 306 7.04 -0.65 -15.11
CA ARG A 306 6.39 -1.10 -13.87
C ARG A 306 4.88 -0.88 -13.88
N LEU A 307 4.42 0.30 -14.32
CA LEU A 307 2.98 0.60 -14.45
C LEU A 307 2.36 -0.25 -15.55
N ARG A 308 3.04 -0.36 -16.70
CA ARG A 308 2.61 -1.21 -17.82
C ARG A 308 2.34 -2.65 -17.37
N ARG A 309 3.27 -3.25 -16.60
CA ARG A 309 3.09 -4.60 -16.05
C ARG A 309 1.87 -4.69 -15.14
N ARG A 310 1.68 -3.71 -14.24
CA ARG A 310 0.50 -3.66 -13.36
C ARG A 310 -0.81 -3.57 -14.13
N CYS A 311 -0.86 -2.77 -15.20
CA CYS A 311 -2.05 -2.69 -16.05
C CYS A 311 -2.31 -4.01 -16.79
N LEU A 312 -1.28 -4.66 -17.33
CA LEU A 312 -1.42 -5.97 -17.98
C LEU A 312 -1.95 -7.00 -16.99
N ASP A 313 -1.30 -7.16 -15.83
CA ASP A 313 -1.72 -8.10 -14.78
C ASP A 313 -3.18 -7.84 -14.34
N PHE A 314 -3.58 -6.57 -14.20
CA PHE A 314 -4.95 -6.20 -13.86
C PHE A 314 -5.94 -6.65 -14.94
N ILE A 315 -5.67 -6.31 -16.21
CA ILE A 315 -6.56 -6.64 -17.34
C ILE A 315 -6.64 -8.16 -17.54
N SER A 316 -5.51 -8.87 -17.49
CA SER A 316 -5.40 -10.30 -17.75
C SER A 316 -5.71 -11.18 -16.54
N SER A 317 -6.01 -10.59 -15.37
CA SER A 317 -6.29 -11.31 -14.12
C SER A 317 -7.38 -12.37 -14.23
N THR A 318 -8.43 -12.12 -15.00
CA THR A 318 -9.53 -13.08 -15.24
C THR A 318 -10.11 -12.90 -16.64
N HIS A 319 -10.66 -13.97 -17.22
CA HIS A 319 -11.37 -13.89 -18.51
C HIS A 319 -12.53 -12.89 -18.47
N ARG A 320 -13.22 -12.78 -17.33
CA ARG A 320 -14.28 -11.79 -17.12
C ARG A 320 -13.75 -10.37 -17.21
N ARG A 321 -12.62 -10.06 -16.57
CA ARG A 321 -12.02 -8.73 -16.61
C ARG A 321 -11.64 -8.31 -18.02
N VAL A 322 -11.06 -9.22 -18.79
CA VAL A 322 -10.73 -8.97 -20.21
C VAL A 322 -11.99 -8.61 -20.99
N ALA A 323 -13.08 -9.37 -20.81
CA ALA A 323 -14.35 -9.09 -21.49
C ALA A 323 -14.95 -7.74 -21.09
N GLU A 324 -14.91 -7.37 -19.80
CA GLU A 324 -15.37 -6.06 -19.31
C GLU A 324 -14.55 -4.91 -19.93
N VAL A 325 -13.23 -5.00 -19.90
CA VAL A 325 -12.32 -3.98 -20.47
C VAL A 325 -12.54 -3.82 -21.97
N GLN A 326 -12.81 -4.91 -22.71
CA GLN A 326 -13.08 -4.88 -24.15
C GLN A 326 -14.29 -4.01 -24.53
N THR A 327 -15.24 -3.79 -23.61
CA THR A 327 -16.41 -2.94 -23.86
C THR A 327 -16.13 -1.44 -23.71
N THR A 328 -14.98 -1.07 -23.15
CA THR A 328 -14.66 0.33 -22.83
C THR A 328 -14.20 1.12 -24.06
N LYS A 329 -14.46 2.43 -24.05
CA LYS A 329 -13.93 3.35 -25.07
C LYS A 329 -12.41 3.42 -25.07
N ALA A 330 -11.79 3.27 -23.89
CA ALA A 330 -10.34 3.24 -23.75
C ALA A 330 -9.72 2.06 -24.51
N PHE A 331 -10.32 0.87 -24.41
CA PHE A 331 -9.86 -0.30 -25.14
C PHE A 331 -10.02 -0.17 -26.65
N ALA A 332 -11.13 0.41 -27.14
CA ALA A 332 -11.30 0.70 -28.57
C ALA A 332 -10.19 1.64 -29.09
N ARG A 333 -9.84 2.68 -28.32
CA ARG A 333 -8.71 3.58 -28.65
C ARG A 333 -7.37 2.84 -28.64
N LEU A 334 -7.15 1.93 -27.70
CA LEU A 334 -5.95 1.09 -27.63
C LEU A 334 -5.83 0.20 -28.86
N ALA A 335 -6.90 -0.50 -29.24
CA ALA A 335 -6.90 -1.37 -30.42
C ALA A 335 -6.60 -0.59 -31.71
N GLN A 336 -7.10 0.64 -31.83
CA GLN A 336 -6.84 1.51 -32.98
C GLN A 336 -5.42 2.07 -33.00
N LYS A 337 -4.92 2.58 -31.87
CA LYS A 337 -3.64 3.31 -31.81
C LYS A 337 -2.42 2.41 -31.58
N ARG A 338 -2.60 1.26 -30.92
CA ARG A 338 -1.53 0.38 -30.42
C ARG A 338 -1.93 -1.10 -30.53
N PRO A 339 -2.12 -1.64 -31.74
CA PRO A 339 -2.63 -3.01 -31.94
C PRO A 339 -1.70 -4.11 -31.39
N HIS A 340 -0.41 -3.84 -31.17
CA HIS A 340 0.50 -4.80 -30.52
C HIS A 340 0.12 -5.07 -29.06
N LEU A 341 -0.42 -4.08 -28.35
CA LEU A 341 -0.89 -4.25 -26.97
C LEU A 341 -2.11 -5.17 -26.91
N LEU A 342 -2.97 -5.16 -27.94
CA LEU A 342 -4.09 -6.08 -28.04
C LEU A 342 -3.60 -7.53 -28.14
N ALA A 343 -2.63 -7.79 -29.01
CA ALA A 343 -2.06 -9.12 -29.18
C ALA A 343 -1.44 -9.64 -27.87
N GLU A 344 -0.81 -8.77 -27.11
CA GLU A 344 -0.19 -9.12 -25.82
C GLU A 344 -1.22 -9.38 -24.72
N ILE A 345 -2.26 -8.54 -24.60
CA ILE A 345 -3.37 -8.78 -23.67
C ILE A 345 -4.00 -10.16 -23.94
N LEU A 346 -4.21 -10.50 -25.22
CA LEU A 346 -4.75 -11.81 -25.60
C LEU A 346 -3.79 -12.96 -25.28
N ALA A 347 -2.48 -12.78 -25.52
CA ALA A 347 -1.48 -13.78 -25.21
C ALA A 347 -1.33 -14.04 -23.70
N GLU A 348 -1.49 -13.01 -22.85
CA GLU A 348 -1.51 -13.17 -21.41
C GLU A 348 -2.80 -13.82 -20.90
N ALA A 349 -3.95 -13.46 -21.48
CA ALA A 349 -5.24 -14.02 -21.08
C ALA A 349 -5.41 -15.49 -21.47
N ILE A 350 -4.72 -15.93 -22.54
CA ILE A 350 -4.75 -17.30 -23.03
C ILE A 350 -3.30 -17.77 -23.21
N PRO A 351 -2.59 -18.10 -22.11
CA PRO A 351 -1.21 -18.55 -22.21
C PRO A 351 -1.15 -19.85 -23.04
N PRO A 352 -0.16 -20.01 -23.92
CA PRO A 352 -0.03 -21.21 -24.74
C PRO A 352 0.08 -22.45 -23.84
N VAL A 353 -0.63 -23.52 -24.21
CA VAL A 353 -0.56 -24.81 -23.51
C VAL A 353 0.91 -25.24 -23.45
N LYS A 354 1.47 -25.33 -22.23
CA LYS A 354 2.81 -25.87 -22.03
C LYS A 354 2.83 -27.27 -22.63
N ARG A 355 3.56 -27.47 -23.73
CA ARG A 355 3.81 -28.82 -24.26
C ARG A 355 4.46 -29.62 -23.13
N ALA A 356 3.77 -30.66 -22.66
CA ALA A 356 4.35 -31.63 -21.76
C ALA A 356 5.65 -32.13 -22.41
N ARG A 357 6.76 -32.09 -21.67
CA ARG A 357 7.99 -32.76 -22.09
C ARG A 357 7.61 -34.23 -22.31
N PHE A 358 7.78 -34.72 -23.54
CA PHE A 358 7.78 -36.16 -23.79
C PHE A 358 8.94 -36.73 -22.95
N GLU A 359 8.61 -37.33 -21.81
CA GLU A 359 9.52 -38.25 -21.15
C GLU A 359 9.79 -39.36 -22.16
N GLN A 360 11.05 -39.43 -22.62
CA GLN A 360 11.51 -40.61 -23.34
C GLN A 360 11.34 -41.79 -22.39
N GLY A 361 10.46 -42.72 -22.76
CA GLY A 361 10.23 -43.95 -22.01
C GLY A 361 11.54 -44.72 -21.77
N PRO A 362 11.57 -45.59 -20.75
CA PRO A 362 12.79 -46.24 -20.32
C PRO A 362 13.39 -47.05 -21.47
N THR A 363 14.66 -46.80 -21.75
CA THR A 363 15.47 -47.65 -22.63
C THR A 363 15.60 -49.02 -21.95
N CYS A 364 14.90 -50.02 -22.49
CA CYS A 364 15.15 -51.42 -22.18
C CYS A 364 16.59 -51.77 -22.56
N SER A 365 17.49 -51.80 -21.57
CA SER A 365 18.78 -52.48 -21.68
C SER A 365 18.60 -53.92 -21.22
N GLY A 366 18.19 -54.78 -22.16
CA GLY A 366 18.22 -56.22 -21.98
C GLY A 366 19.64 -56.73 -22.26
N THR A 367 20.35 -57.13 -21.22
CA THR A 367 21.52 -58.02 -21.30
C THR A 367 21.07 -59.44 -21.63
N CYS A 368 21.59 -59.99 -22.73
CA CYS A 368 21.94 -61.40 -22.88
C CYS A 368 23.37 -61.45 -23.42
#